data_AF-A0AAU4EL86-F1
#
_entry.id   AF-A0AAU4EL86-F1
#
_cell.length_a   1.000
_cell.length_b   1.000
_cell.length_c   1.000
_cell.angle_alpha   90.00
_cell.angle_beta   90.00
_cell.angle_gamma   90.00
#
_symmetry.space_group_name_H-M   'P 1'
#
loop_
_entity.id
_entity.type
_entity.pdbx_description
1 polymer ?
#
loop_
_entity_poly.entity_id
_entity_poly.type
_entity_poly.pdbx_seq_one_letter_code
_entity_poly.pdbx_strand_id
1 'polypeptide(L)'
;MTAFVQFPHPGAEHRPESDDMPWNVGPHGRKFLIADGRYVDSGDRLQEGEVVFWGEWEPPSHVERRWATEGRLPRVLHRPYWTRGGGQNTDPWVFGDRMRYSNCKQVIRDERRPTSMQTLPAGSVICFGSRLDHEFCVDTVFVVAESKPWTPAQAAELDEDEAFTICTAGTMAAGADAHTRFTLYRAATFESPVHGMYSFVPARPADGEGPRFARPALHMPDLINPDSWQSTRGSKQPLAEPDVWKAWNTVREQVFAADLVLATHLGTPTWSANAPESAGVPTGGCSPVKELDC
;
A
#
# COMPACT_ATOMS: atom_id res chain seq x y z
N MET A 1 -11.57 -19.44 10.52
CA MET A 1 -11.41 -18.20 11.31
C MET A 1 -10.50 -17.28 10.54
N THR A 2 -10.84 -16.01 10.44
CA THR A 2 -10.13 -14.98 9.68
C THR A 2 -9.41 -14.03 10.62
N ALA A 3 -8.64 -13.07 10.11
CA ALA A 3 -7.97 -12.07 10.94
C ALA A 3 -8.33 -10.65 10.51
N PHE A 4 -8.31 -9.71 11.45
CA PHE A 4 -8.25 -8.28 11.17
C PHE A 4 -6.87 -7.79 11.60
N VAL A 5 -6.10 -7.22 10.68
CA VAL A 5 -4.69 -6.91 10.88
C VAL A 5 -4.44 -5.41 10.75
N GLN A 6 -3.89 -4.81 11.81
CA GLN A 6 -3.26 -3.50 11.72
C GLN A 6 -1.84 -3.69 11.19
N PHE A 7 -1.47 -2.96 10.15
CA PHE A 7 -0.17 -3.07 9.51
C PHE A 7 0.53 -1.69 9.39
N PRO A 8 1.30 -1.28 10.42
CA PRO A 8 1.97 0.03 10.43
C PRO A 8 3.28 0.06 9.65
N HIS A 9 3.42 0.99 8.72
CA HIS A 9 4.65 1.29 7.97
C HIS A 9 5.11 2.73 8.22
N PRO A 10 6.38 3.05 7.93
CA PRO A 10 6.88 4.42 7.98
C PRO A 10 5.94 5.38 7.24
N GLY A 11 5.62 6.50 7.89
CA GLY A 11 4.58 7.42 7.42
C GLY A 11 5.07 8.69 6.74
N ALA A 12 6.39 8.87 6.59
CA ALA A 12 6.93 10.09 6.01
C ALA A 12 6.54 10.23 4.54
N GLU A 13 6.15 11.44 4.15
CA GLU A 13 5.87 11.78 2.75
C GLU A 13 7.18 11.94 1.97
N HIS A 14 7.24 11.38 0.74
CA HIS A 14 8.32 11.70 -0.19
C HIS A 14 8.24 13.14 -0.68
N ARG A 15 9.37 13.85 -0.64
CA ARG A 15 9.46 15.27 -0.99
C ARG A 15 10.61 15.48 -1.98
N PRO A 16 10.40 15.17 -3.27
CA PRO A 16 11.44 15.35 -4.27
C PRO A 16 11.71 16.84 -4.52
N GLU A 17 12.97 17.16 -4.78
CA GLU A 17 13.40 18.50 -5.19
C GLU A 17 13.06 18.78 -6.66
N SER A 18 13.18 17.77 -7.53
CA SER A 18 12.85 17.81 -8.95
C SER A 18 11.41 17.38 -9.22
N ASP A 19 10.89 17.76 -10.40
CA ASP A 19 9.56 17.33 -10.85
C ASP A 19 9.53 15.91 -11.39
N ASP A 20 10.68 15.35 -11.76
CA ASP A 20 10.81 13.92 -11.99
C ASP A 20 11.52 13.28 -10.80
N MET A 21 10.83 12.40 -10.08
CA MET A 21 11.40 11.65 -8.98
C MET A 21 11.80 10.27 -9.48
N PRO A 22 13.09 9.88 -9.39
CA PRO A 22 13.56 8.57 -9.82
C PRO A 22 13.11 7.47 -8.86
N TRP A 23 13.54 6.24 -9.15
CA TRP A 23 13.43 5.11 -8.22
C TRP A 23 13.95 5.46 -6.83
N ASN A 24 13.17 5.14 -5.81
CA ASN A 24 13.62 5.31 -4.44
C ASN A 24 14.67 4.26 -4.10
N VAL A 25 15.83 4.73 -3.63
CA VAL A 25 16.92 3.90 -3.10
C VAL A 25 17.10 4.11 -1.59
N GLY A 26 16.37 5.07 -1.01
CA GLY A 26 16.40 5.38 0.41
C GLY A 26 15.35 4.62 1.22
N PRO A 27 15.01 5.12 2.42
CA PRO A 27 13.90 4.59 3.21
C PRO A 27 12.57 4.70 2.45
N HIS A 28 11.70 3.72 2.64
CA HIS A 28 10.31 3.75 2.16
C HIS A 28 9.58 4.98 2.69
N GLY A 29 8.67 5.50 1.88
CA GLY A 29 7.81 6.63 2.23
C GLY A 29 6.43 6.50 1.62
N ARG A 30 5.68 7.60 1.69
CA ARG A 30 4.32 7.69 1.15
C ARG A 30 4.26 8.78 0.10
N LYS A 31 3.54 8.52 -0.98
CA LYS A 31 3.23 9.49 -2.02
C LYS A 31 1.73 9.75 -2.03
N PHE A 32 1.36 10.99 -2.32
CA PHE A 32 0.01 11.32 -2.73
C PHE A 32 -0.05 11.23 -4.25
N LEU A 33 -0.83 10.29 -4.75
CA LEU A 33 -0.81 9.79 -6.12
C LEU A 33 -2.09 10.18 -6.85
N ILE A 34 -2.03 10.28 -8.17
CA ILE A 34 -3.19 10.34 -9.07
C ILE A 34 -3.17 9.14 -10.02
N ALA A 35 -4.34 8.54 -10.27
CA ALA A 35 -4.50 7.49 -11.27
C ALA A 35 -5.96 7.45 -11.77
N ASP A 36 -6.17 6.95 -12.98
CA ASP A 36 -7.49 6.50 -13.44
C ASP A 36 -8.00 5.40 -12.51
N GLY A 37 -9.29 5.40 -12.18
CA GLY A 37 -9.82 4.41 -11.26
C GLY A 37 -11.31 4.23 -11.33
N ARG A 38 -11.76 3.23 -10.57
CA ARG A 38 -13.17 3.02 -10.24
C ARG A 38 -13.31 3.10 -8.73
N TYR A 39 -14.36 3.77 -8.27
CA TYR A 39 -14.55 4.03 -6.85
C TYR A 39 -16.01 3.92 -6.45
N VAL A 40 -16.23 3.58 -5.17
CA VAL A 40 -17.56 3.47 -4.58
C VAL A 40 -17.81 4.71 -3.72
N ASP A 41 -18.93 5.39 -3.97
CA ASP A 41 -19.38 6.52 -3.16
C ASP A 41 -20.13 6.08 -1.89
N SER A 42 -20.48 7.02 -1.02
CA SER A 42 -21.22 6.74 0.22
C SER A 42 -22.64 6.21 0.01
N GLY A 43 -23.16 6.30 -1.21
CA GLY A 43 -24.43 5.72 -1.63
C GLY A 43 -24.28 4.33 -2.26
N ASP A 44 -23.11 3.68 -2.13
CA ASP A 44 -22.78 2.39 -2.72
C ASP A 44 -22.85 2.36 -4.25
N ARG A 45 -22.65 3.52 -4.90
CA ARG A 45 -22.63 3.61 -6.36
C ARG A 45 -21.21 3.56 -6.86
N LEU A 46 -20.99 2.68 -7.84
CA LEU A 46 -19.75 2.62 -8.58
C LEU A 46 -19.68 3.80 -9.55
N GLN A 47 -18.54 4.49 -9.52
CA GLN A 47 -18.19 5.60 -10.40
C GLN A 47 -16.83 5.32 -11.04
N GLU A 48 -16.52 6.02 -12.12
CA GLU A 48 -15.24 5.93 -12.82
C GLU A 48 -14.66 7.33 -13.03
N GLY A 49 -13.34 7.45 -13.01
CA GLY A 49 -12.62 8.70 -13.23
C GLY A 49 -11.25 8.72 -12.56
N GLU A 50 -10.48 9.78 -12.77
CA GLU A 50 -9.23 9.97 -12.03
C GLU A 50 -9.52 10.19 -10.55
N VAL A 51 -8.76 9.51 -9.70
CA VAL A 51 -8.80 9.65 -8.26
C VAL A 51 -7.41 10.00 -7.73
N VAL A 52 -7.39 10.77 -6.65
CA VAL A 52 -6.19 11.00 -5.86
C VAL A 52 -6.23 10.22 -4.56
N PHE A 53 -5.08 9.71 -4.13
CA PHE A 53 -4.99 8.83 -2.97
C PHE A 53 -3.60 8.82 -2.34
N TRP A 54 -3.50 8.34 -1.11
CA TRP A 54 -2.20 8.06 -0.48
C TRP A 54 -1.79 6.61 -0.72
N GLY A 55 -0.53 6.37 -1.02
CA GLY A 55 -0.01 5.01 -1.19
C GLY A 55 1.51 4.91 -1.06
N GLU A 56 1.99 3.68 -1.03
CA GLU A 56 3.40 3.36 -1.23
C GLU A 56 3.69 3.30 -2.74
N TRP A 57 4.73 3.98 -3.20
CA TRP A 57 5.16 3.93 -4.60
C TRP A 57 6.64 4.28 -4.69
N GLU A 58 7.45 3.25 -4.86
CA GLU A 58 8.91 3.34 -4.94
C GLU A 58 9.48 3.58 -6.35
N PRO A 59 8.83 3.12 -7.44
CA PRO A 59 9.26 3.47 -8.78
C PRO A 59 9.13 4.99 -9.08
N PRO A 60 9.57 5.41 -10.26
CA PRO A 60 9.57 6.81 -10.65
C PRO A 60 8.18 7.44 -10.68
N SER A 61 8.12 8.75 -10.57
CA SER A 61 6.87 9.49 -10.64
C SER A 61 7.11 10.94 -11.05
N HIS A 62 6.19 11.50 -11.83
CA HIS A 62 6.20 12.92 -12.15
C HIS A 62 5.40 13.72 -11.12
N VAL A 63 5.86 14.91 -10.78
CA VAL A 63 5.16 15.85 -9.91
C VAL A 63 4.17 16.66 -10.73
N GLU A 64 2.89 16.40 -10.52
CA GLU A 64 1.79 17.12 -11.18
C GLU A 64 1.48 18.46 -10.48
N ARG A 65 1.70 18.51 -9.16
CA ARG A 65 1.38 19.69 -8.36
C ARG A 65 2.19 19.72 -7.08
N ARG A 66 2.52 20.94 -6.63
CA ARG A 66 3.11 21.22 -5.33
C ARG A 66 2.21 22.16 -4.54
N TRP A 67 2.15 21.95 -3.24
CA TRP A 67 1.39 22.79 -2.32
C TRP A 67 2.27 23.28 -1.17
N ALA A 68 1.86 24.41 -0.59
CA ALA A 68 2.41 24.86 0.69
C ALA A 68 2.13 23.84 1.79
N THR A 69 2.99 23.83 2.80
CA THR A 69 2.81 23.02 4.01
C THR A 69 1.59 23.52 4.77
N GLU A 70 0.67 22.62 5.09
CA GLU A 70 -0.48 22.91 5.96
C GLU A 70 -0.96 21.60 6.60
N GLY A 71 -0.80 21.51 7.92
CA GLY A 71 -1.17 20.34 8.72
C GLY A 71 -0.60 19.03 8.18
N ARG A 72 -1.46 18.00 8.12
CA ARG A 72 -1.14 16.65 7.62
C ARG A 72 -1.44 16.46 6.13
N LEU A 73 -1.75 17.54 5.43
CA LEU A 73 -2.09 17.43 4.02
C LEU A 73 -0.83 17.23 3.16
N PRO A 74 -0.93 16.49 2.04
CA PRO A 74 0.20 16.24 1.15
C PRO A 74 0.76 17.51 0.55
N ARG A 75 2.07 17.57 0.37
CA ARG A 75 2.78 18.68 -0.27
C ARG A 75 2.97 18.47 -1.76
N VAL A 76 2.90 17.23 -2.24
CA VAL A 76 3.21 16.90 -3.64
C VAL A 76 2.19 15.90 -4.19
N LEU A 77 1.63 16.18 -5.37
CA LEU A 77 0.84 15.22 -6.14
C LEU A 77 1.73 14.56 -7.18
N HIS A 78 1.69 13.23 -7.21
CA HIS A 78 2.52 12.41 -8.08
C HIS A 78 1.66 11.66 -9.10
N ARG A 79 2.05 11.71 -10.37
CA ARG A 79 1.60 10.74 -11.37
C ARG A 79 2.64 9.61 -11.47
N PRO A 80 2.29 8.38 -11.06
CA PRO A 80 3.22 7.25 -11.14
C PRO A 80 3.45 6.85 -12.60
N TYR A 81 4.66 6.40 -12.88
CA TYR A 81 5.02 5.67 -14.10
C TYR A 81 6.11 4.68 -13.74
N TRP A 82 6.27 3.60 -14.50
CA TRP A 82 7.30 2.62 -14.18
C TRP A 82 8.31 2.44 -15.31
N THR A 83 9.52 2.07 -14.92
CA THR A 83 10.63 1.78 -15.82
C THR A 83 11.30 0.49 -15.38
N ARG A 84 12.09 -0.11 -16.28
CA ARG A 84 13.02 -1.16 -15.88
C ARG A 84 14.16 -0.49 -15.09
N GLY A 85 14.38 -0.91 -13.86
CA GLY A 85 15.33 -0.29 -12.95
C GLY A 85 15.49 -1.08 -11.66
N GLY A 86 16.28 -0.54 -10.73
CA GLY A 86 16.50 -1.10 -9.40
C GLY A 86 16.19 -0.07 -8.31
N GLY A 87 15.79 -0.54 -7.15
CA GLY A 87 15.45 0.29 -5.99
C GLY A 87 14.63 -0.51 -4.97
N GLN A 88 13.90 0.20 -4.12
CA GLN A 88 12.97 -0.40 -3.17
C GLN A 88 11.75 -1.01 -3.87
N ASN A 89 11.19 -2.08 -3.31
CA ASN A 89 9.93 -2.67 -3.81
C ASN A 89 8.71 -1.87 -3.36
N THR A 90 7.64 -1.87 -4.15
CA THR A 90 6.32 -1.37 -3.71
C THR A 90 5.47 -2.53 -3.18
N ASP A 91 5.09 -2.53 -1.89
CA ASP A 91 4.23 -3.57 -1.32
C ASP A 91 3.39 -3.01 -0.14
N PRO A 92 2.05 -2.93 -0.25
CA PRO A 92 1.20 -3.59 -1.24
C PRO A 92 1.20 -2.90 -2.61
N TRP A 93 0.97 -3.69 -3.65
CA TRP A 93 0.71 -3.21 -5.00
C TRP A 93 -0.80 -2.98 -5.18
N VAL A 94 -1.22 -1.73 -5.35
CA VAL A 94 -2.65 -1.35 -5.37
C VAL A 94 -3.24 -1.18 -6.77
N PHE A 95 -2.46 -1.40 -7.81
CA PHE A 95 -2.84 -1.15 -9.20
C PHE A 95 -3.25 -2.41 -9.98
N GLY A 96 -3.98 -2.21 -11.07
CA GLY A 96 -4.46 -3.23 -11.98
C GLY A 96 -5.73 -3.93 -11.50
N ASP A 97 -6.01 -5.09 -12.08
CA ASP A 97 -7.25 -5.84 -11.86
C ASP A 97 -7.49 -6.22 -10.39
N ARG A 98 -6.42 -6.46 -9.64
CA ARG A 98 -6.45 -6.83 -8.22
C ARG A 98 -5.27 -6.22 -7.49
N MET A 99 -5.45 -5.86 -6.22
CA MET A 99 -4.32 -5.52 -5.36
C MET A 99 -3.52 -6.79 -5.00
N ARG A 100 -2.21 -6.64 -4.79
CA ARG A 100 -1.32 -7.72 -4.33
C ARG A 100 -0.57 -7.31 -3.07
N TYR A 101 -0.32 -8.29 -2.21
CA TYR A 101 0.58 -8.16 -1.06
C TYR A 101 1.49 -9.38 -1.02
N SER A 102 2.80 -9.17 -0.99
CA SER A 102 3.75 -10.18 -1.46
C SER A 102 4.89 -10.48 -0.50
N ASN A 103 5.34 -9.53 0.33
CA ASN A 103 6.59 -9.71 1.06
C ASN A 103 6.70 -9.01 2.42
N CYS A 104 6.17 -7.80 2.56
CA CYS A 104 6.49 -6.94 3.70
C CYS A 104 6.12 -7.61 5.04
N LYS A 105 7.08 -7.77 5.97
CA LYS A 105 6.87 -8.40 7.29
C LYS A 105 6.36 -9.85 7.28
N GLN A 106 6.42 -10.53 6.15
CA GLN A 106 6.13 -11.96 6.07
C GLN A 106 7.26 -12.82 6.64
N VAL A 107 8.46 -12.25 6.80
CA VAL A 107 9.59 -12.89 7.48
C VAL A 107 10.21 -11.96 8.52
N ILE A 108 10.87 -12.56 9.50
CA ILE A 108 11.79 -11.85 10.41
C ILE A 108 13.08 -11.60 9.63
N ARG A 109 13.41 -10.33 9.34
CA ARG A 109 14.46 -9.93 8.39
C ARG A 109 15.77 -10.70 8.54
N ASP A 110 16.32 -10.80 9.75
CA ASP A 110 17.63 -11.41 9.96
C ASP A 110 17.59 -12.95 9.89
N GLU A 111 16.50 -13.56 10.37
CA GLU A 111 16.34 -15.00 10.46
C GLU A 111 15.71 -15.64 9.20
N ARG A 112 15.09 -14.83 8.33
CA ARG A 112 14.20 -15.26 7.23
C ARG A 112 13.11 -16.24 7.69
N ARG A 113 12.79 -16.23 8.99
CA ARG A 113 11.78 -17.10 9.58
C ARG A 113 10.38 -16.54 9.27
N PRO A 114 9.43 -17.37 8.81
CA PRO A 114 8.08 -16.91 8.48
C PRO A 114 7.36 -16.33 9.70
N THR A 115 6.55 -15.30 9.46
CA THR A 115 5.63 -14.72 10.45
C THR A 115 4.20 -15.21 10.18
N SER A 116 3.27 -14.89 11.09
CA SER A 116 1.84 -15.14 10.90
C SER A 116 1.24 -14.41 9.68
N MET A 117 1.95 -13.42 9.12
CA MET A 117 1.51 -12.75 7.90
C MET A 117 1.57 -13.64 6.65
N GLN A 118 2.25 -14.81 6.70
CA GLN A 118 2.28 -15.77 5.58
C GLN A 118 1.08 -16.73 5.55
N THR A 119 0.25 -16.74 6.59
CA THR A 119 -0.80 -17.75 6.79
C THR A 119 -2.19 -17.15 6.96
N LEU A 120 -2.42 -15.93 6.49
CA LEU A 120 -3.73 -15.29 6.53
C LEU A 120 -4.71 -16.00 5.57
N PRO A 121 -5.84 -16.53 6.05
CA PRO A 121 -6.84 -17.16 5.19
C PRO A 121 -7.67 -16.14 4.43
N ALA A 122 -8.35 -16.59 3.37
CA ALA A 122 -9.34 -15.80 2.64
C ALA A 122 -10.41 -15.23 3.60
N GLY A 123 -10.83 -13.98 3.37
CA GLY A 123 -11.70 -13.22 4.25
C GLY A 123 -10.99 -12.50 5.40
N SER A 124 -9.65 -12.58 5.49
CA SER A 124 -8.88 -11.73 6.41
C SER A 124 -8.74 -10.31 5.85
N VAL A 125 -8.72 -9.32 6.73
CA VAL A 125 -8.58 -7.90 6.40
C VAL A 125 -7.24 -7.39 6.92
N ILE A 126 -6.51 -6.64 6.09
CA ILE A 126 -5.26 -5.99 6.44
C ILE A 126 -5.42 -4.49 6.18
N CYS A 127 -5.29 -3.67 7.22
CA CYS A 127 -5.23 -2.22 7.09
C CYS A 127 -3.77 -1.78 7.08
N PHE A 128 -3.27 -1.41 5.89
CA PHE A 128 -1.97 -0.78 5.72
C PHE A 128 -2.09 0.71 6.02
N GLY A 129 -1.11 1.25 6.72
CA GLY A 129 -1.12 2.64 7.10
C GLY A 129 0.10 3.02 7.91
N SER A 130 0.05 4.18 8.53
CA SER A 130 1.16 4.71 9.32
C SER A 130 0.67 5.35 10.61
N ARG A 131 1.54 5.36 11.62
CA ARG A 131 1.33 6.19 12.80
C ARG A 131 1.64 7.66 12.44
N LEU A 132 0.69 8.56 12.69
CA LEU A 132 0.85 10.02 12.62
C LEU A 132 0.22 10.62 13.89
N ASP A 133 0.99 11.42 14.65
CA ASP A 133 0.61 12.04 15.94
C ASP A 133 -0.28 11.17 16.84
N HIS A 134 0.16 9.95 17.15
CA HIS A 134 -0.58 8.99 17.99
C HIS A 134 -1.93 8.53 17.40
N GLU A 135 -2.03 8.47 16.08
CA GLU A 135 -3.16 7.88 15.38
C GLU A 135 -2.67 6.93 14.30
N PHE A 136 -3.39 5.83 14.07
CA PHE A 136 -3.14 4.97 12.93
C PHE A 136 -3.95 5.46 11.73
N CYS A 137 -3.27 6.03 10.75
CA CYS A 137 -3.86 6.57 9.54
C CYS A 137 -3.74 5.56 8.40
N VAL A 138 -4.88 5.11 7.86
CA VAL A 138 -4.94 4.06 6.84
C VAL A 138 -4.71 4.64 5.44
N ASP A 139 -3.97 3.91 4.61
CA ASP A 139 -3.79 4.21 3.19
C ASP A 139 -4.32 3.09 2.29
N THR A 140 -4.34 1.83 2.74
CA THR A 140 -4.90 0.71 1.97
C THR A 140 -5.64 -0.27 2.88
N VAL A 141 -6.82 -0.70 2.45
CA VAL A 141 -7.57 -1.80 3.08
C VAL A 141 -7.56 -2.98 2.12
N PHE A 142 -6.92 -4.05 2.53
CA PHE A 142 -6.73 -5.26 1.72
C PHE A 142 -7.53 -6.41 2.31
N VAL A 143 -8.41 -7.01 1.53
CA VAL A 143 -9.19 -8.19 1.88
C VAL A 143 -8.61 -9.38 1.13
N VAL A 144 -8.10 -10.38 1.86
CA VAL A 144 -7.49 -11.58 1.26
C VAL A 144 -8.57 -12.40 0.54
N ALA A 145 -8.40 -12.63 -0.77
CA ALA A 145 -9.22 -13.58 -1.52
C ALA A 145 -8.48 -14.88 -1.82
N GLU A 146 -7.20 -14.77 -2.19
CA GLU A 146 -6.36 -15.90 -2.56
C GLU A 146 -4.98 -15.75 -1.93
N SER A 147 -4.32 -16.89 -1.70
CA SER A 147 -2.94 -16.95 -1.25
C SER A 147 -2.19 -18.04 -2.01
N LYS A 148 -1.03 -17.72 -2.56
CA LYS A 148 -0.15 -18.67 -3.26
C LYS A 148 1.28 -18.55 -2.71
N PRO A 149 1.93 -19.65 -2.27
CA PRO A 149 3.34 -19.61 -1.94
C PRO A 149 4.18 -19.20 -3.15
N TRP A 150 5.19 -18.37 -2.95
CA TRP A 150 6.08 -17.93 -4.02
C TRP A 150 7.48 -17.58 -3.51
N THR A 151 8.39 -17.37 -4.46
CA THR A 151 9.79 -17.00 -4.22
C THR A 151 10.19 -15.94 -5.25
N PRO A 152 10.91 -14.86 -4.90
CA PRO A 152 11.25 -13.79 -5.84
C PRO A 152 12.05 -14.24 -7.06
N ALA A 153 12.95 -15.20 -6.92
CA ALA A 153 13.69 -15.78 -8.05
C ALA A 153 12.79 -16.44 -9.11
N GLN A 154 11.54 -16.74 -8.77
CA GLN A 154 10.53 -17.33 -9.66
C GLN A 154 9.47 -16.31 -10.10
N ALA A 155 9.73 -15.00 -9.94
CA ALA A 155 8.80 -13.93 -10.27
C ALA A 155 8.26 -14.02 -11.71
N ALA A 156 9.11 -14.40 -12.67
CA ALA A 156 8.74 -14.54 -14.07
C ALA A 156 7.75 -15.70 -14.35
N GLU A 157 7.56 -16.61 -13.39
CA GLU A 157 6.59 -17.72 -13.47
C GLU A 157 5.23 -17.33 -12.87
N LEU A 158 5.11 -16.13 -12.29
CA LEU A 158 3.85 -15.63 -11.79
C LEU A 158 2.98 -15.19 -12.97
N ASP A 159 1.71 -15.60 -12.93
CA ASP A 159 0.67 -15.07 -13.81
C ASP A 159 0.21 -13.70 -13.25
N GLU A 160 1.07 -12.70 -13.39
CA GLU A 160 0.87 -11.33 -12.93
C GLU A 160 1.31 -10.33 -14.00
N ASP A 161 0.84 -9.08 -13.89
CA ASP A 161 1.22 -8.04 -14.83
C ASP A 161 2.72 -7.70 -14.75
N GLU A 162 3.27 -7.24 -15.88
CA GLU A 162 4.69 -6.92 -16.02
C GLU A 162 5.12 -5.82 -15.04
N ALA A 163 4.24 -4.85 -14.78
CA ALA A 163 4.51 -3.74 -13.88
C ALA A 163 4.72 -4.22 -12.44
N PHE A 164 3.81 -5.04 -11.90
CA PHE A 164 3.99 -5.69 -10.59
C PHE A 164 5.28 -6.53 -10.56
N THR A 165 5.50 -7.34 -11.61
CA THR A 165 6.65 -8.23 -11.69
C THR A 165 7.96 -7.46 -11.63
N ILE A 166 8.07 -6.31 -12.29
CA ILE A 166 9.28 -5.49 -12.29
C ILE A 166 9.39 -4.65 -11.01
N CYS A 167 8.30 -3.98 -10.61
CA CYS A 167 8.33 -2.97 -9.55
C CYS A 167 8.40 -3.57 -8.13
N THR A 168 7.97 -4.82 -7.98
CA THR A 168 7.91 -5.48 -6.68
C THR A 168 8.73 -6.76 -6.67
N ALA A 169 8.46 -7.68 -7.59
CA ALA A 169 9.06 -9.01 -7.52
C ALA A 169 10.52 -9.04 -8.03
N GLY A 170 10.83 -8.30 -9.10
CA GLY A 170 12.14 -8.24 -9.73
C GLY A 170 13.18 -7.54 -8.86
N THR A 171 12.79 -6.49 -8.14
CA THR A 171 13.67 -5.81 -7.18
C THR A 171 14.10 -6.73 -6.04
N MET A 172 13.19 -7.59 -5.57
CA MET A 172 13.50 -8.62 -4.58
C MET A 172 14.35 -9.76 -5.15
N ALA A 173 14.10 -10.17 -6.41
CA ALA A 173 14.86 -11.22 -7.09
C ALA A 173 16.34 -10.86 -7.28
N ALA A 174 16.65 -9.57 -7.40
CA ALA A 174 18.01 -9.07 -7.47
C ALA A 174 18.69 -8.91 -6.09
N GLY A 175 17.95 -9.13 -4.99
CA GLY A 175 18.39 -8.84 -3.62
C GLY A 175 18.67 -10.07 -2.76
N ALA A 176 18.93 -9.83 -1.47
CA ALA A 176 19.24 -10.88 -0.48
C ALA A 176 18.06 -11.83 -0.21
N ASP A 177 16.84 -11.45 -0.61
CA ASP A 177 15.62 -12.23 -0.41
C ASP A 177 15.20 -13.04 -1.64
N ALA A 178 16.08 -13.14 -2.67
CA ALA A 178 15.78 -13.82 -3.92
C ALA A 178 15.24 -15.25 -3.75
N HIS A 179 15.70 -15.98 -2.73
CA HIS A 179 15.29 -17.36 -2.42
C HIS A 179 14.45 -17.48 -1.16
N THR A 180 14.06 -16.36 -0.55
CA THR A 180 13.18 -16.36 0.62
C THR A 180 11.77 -16.75 0.19
N ARG A 181 11.14 -17.68 0.94
CA ARG A 181 9.77 -18.10 0.68
C ARG A 181 8.78 -17.09 1.28
N PHE A 182 7.83 -16.68 0.47
CA PHE A 182 6.74 -15.78 0.82
C PHE A 182 5.39 -16.37 0.40
N THR A 183 4.33 -15.63 0.72
CA THR A 183 2.96 -15.85 0.26
C THR A 183 2.50 -14.64 -0.53
N LEU A 184 2.17 -14.84 -1.80
CA LEU A 184 1.53 -13.85 -2.64
C LEU A 184 0.03 -13.87 -2.34
N TYR A 185 -0.47 -12.77 -1.80
CA TYR A 185 -1.89 -12.56 -1.58
C TYR A 185 -2.49 -11.76 -2.71
N ARG A 186 -3.69 -12.17 -3.15
CA ARG A 186 -4.53 -11.41 -4.07
C ARG A 186 -5.77 -10.92 -3.36
N ALA A 187 -6.10 -9.66 -3.60
CA ALA A 187 -7.23 -8.99 -3.00
C ALA A 187 -8.58 -9.46 -3.56
N ALA A 188 -9.60 -9.46 -2.70
CA ALA A 188 -11.00 -9.45 -3.12
C ALA A 188 -11.33 -8.11 -3.81
N THR A 189 -12.04 -8.16 -4.93
CA THR A 189 -12.47 -6.97 -5.68
C THR A 189 -13.93 -6.63 -5.37
N PHE A 190 -14.38 -5.46 -5.80
CA PHE A 190 -15.77 -5.05 -5.65
C PHE A 190 -16.76 -6.02 -6.32
N GLU A 191 -16.40 -6.55 -7.50
CA GLU A 191 -17.21 -7.49 -8.27
C GLU A 191 -17.09 -8.94 -7.79
N SER A 192 -16.06 -9.26 -7.02
CA SER A 192 -15.83 -10.58 -6.45
C SER A 192 -15.45 -10.46 -4.97
N PRO A 193 -16.40 -9.99 -4.13
CA PRO A 193 -16.15 -9.80 -2.71
C PRO A 193 -16.08 -11.13 -1.98
N VAL A 194 -15.36 -11.16 -0.87
CA VAL A 194 -15.26 -12.32 0.03
C VAL A 194 -16.07 -12.02 1.28
N HIS A 195 -17.12 -12.79 1.53
CA HIS A 195 -18.08 -12.53 2.60
C HIS A 195 -18.65 -11.10 2.56
N GLY A 196 -18.86 -10.56 1.36
CA GLY A 196 -19.33 -9.19 1.15
C GLY A 196 -18.26 -8.09 1.35
N MET A 197 -17.02 -8.46 1.67
CA MET A 197 -15.91 -7.52 1.83
C MET A 197 -15.03 -7.46 0.57
N TYR A 198 -14.50 -6.28 0.28
CA TYR A 198 -13.59 -6.04 -0.84
C TYR A 198 -12.47 -5.07 -0.43
N SER A 199 -11.39 -5.07 -1.21
CA SER A 199 -10.23 -4.21 -0.98
C SER A 199 -10.45 -2.83 -1.58
N PHE A 200 -9.91 -1.80 -0.92
CA PHE A 200 -10.00 -0.43 -1.40
C PHE A 200 -8.88 0.45 -0.84
N VAL A 201 -8.69 1.59 -1.49
CA VAL A 201 -7.83 2.69 -1.05
C VAL A 201 -8.73 3.91 -0.76
N PRO A 202 -8.61 4.58 0.41
CA PRO A 202 -9.29 5.85 0.64
C PRO A 202 -8.84 6.90 -0.38
N ALA A 203 -9.79 7.53 -1.06
CA ALA A 203 -9.49 8.42 -2.19
C ALA A 203 -10.45 9.60 -2.30
N ARG A 204 -10.16 10.52 -3.23
CA ARG A 204 -11.09 11.55 -3.71
C ARG A 204 -11.09 11.58 -5.24
N PRO A 205 -12.23 11.89 -5.90
CA PRO A 205 -12.23 12.25 -7.31
C PRO A 205 -11.28 13.43 -7.56
N ALA A 206 -10.47 13.35 -8.61
CA ALA A 206 -9.43 14.33 -8.90
C ALA A 206 -9.98 15.65 -9.47
N ASP A 207 -11.15 15.59 -10.11
CA ASP A 207 -11.87 16.71 -10.72
C ASP A 207 -12.74 17.51 -9.73
N GLY A 208 -12.87 17.04 -8.49
CA GLY A 208 -13.61 17.72 -7.43
C GLY A 208 -12.90 18.97 -6.87
N GLU A 209 -13.65 19.80 -6.14
CA GLU A 209 -13.08 20.91 -5.38
C GLU A 209 -12.18 20.39 -4.25
N GLY A 210 -10.93 20.84 -4.20
CA GLY A 210 -9.99 20.46 -3.14
C GLY A 210 -9.67 18.96 -3.08
N PRO A 211 -8.97 18.42 -4.10
CA PRO A 211 -8.69 16.98 -4.18
C PRO A 211 -7.71 16.50 -3.09
N ARG A 212 -6.94 17.41 -2.50
CA ARG A 212 -5.95 17.13 -1.45
C ARG A 212 -6.62 16.80 -0.12
N PHE A 213 -6.26 15.67 0.50
CA PHE A 213 -6.77 15.25 1.81
C PHE A 213 -5.69 14.58 2.67
N ALA A 214 -5.88 14.58 3.99
CA ALA A 214 -5.02 13.86 4.94
C ALA A 214 -5.48 12.40 5.05
N ARG A 215 -4.55 11.46 5.26
CA ARG A 215 -4.91 10.04 5.47
C ARG A 215 -5.92 9.91 6.63
N PRO A 216 -7.02 9.16 6.44
CA PRO A 216 -8.04 9.02 7.48
C PRO A 216 -7.51 8.21 8.66
N ALA A 217 -7.70 8.74 9.88
CA ALA A 217 -7.38 8.04 11.12
C ALA A 217 -8.45 6.98 11.42
N LEU A 218 -8.01 5.80 11.88
CA LEU A 218 -8.90 4.73 12.32
C LEU A 218 -9.01 4.70 13.84
N HIS A 219 -10.25 4.76 14.34
CA HIS A 219 -10.60 4.66 15.74
C HIS A 219 -11.40 3.38 15.97
N MET A 220 -10.70 2.32 16.36
CA MET A 220 -11.32 1.01 16.64
C MET A 220 -10.64 0.45 17.89
N PRO A 221 -11.18 0.74 19.09
CA PRO A 221 -10.68 0.17 20.34
C PRO A 221 -10.54 -1.35 20.20
N ASP A 222 -9.51 -1.91 20.83
CA ASP A 222 -9.13 -3.34 20.82
C ASP A 222 -8.48 -3.86 19.52
N LEU A 223 -8.83 -3.33 18.36
CA LEU A 223 -8.30 -3.77 17.05
C LEU A 223 -7.11 -2.93 16.56
N ILE A 224 -7.13 -1.63 16.85
CA ILE A 224 -6.09 -0.68 16.44
C ILE A 224 -5.31 -0.21 17.67
N ASN A 225 -3.98 -0.33 17.60
CA ASN A 225 -3.06 0.32 18.53
C ASN A 225 -2.50 1.61 17.90
N PRO A 226 -2.96 2.80 18.29
CA PRO A 226 -2.49 4.06 17.74
C PRO A 226 -0.99 4.31 17.94
N ASP A 227 -0.39 3.72 18.97
CA ASP A 227 1.02 3.92 19.30
C ASP A 227 1.97 2.97 18.55
N SER A 228 1.43 1.99 17.80
CA SER A 228 2.26 1.01 17.09
C SER A 228 2.97 1.63 15.88
N TRP A 229 4.29 1.70 15.93
CA TRP A 229 5.11 2.26 14.85
C TRP A 229 5.38 1.27 13.72
N GLN A 230 5.65 -0.01 14.04
CA GLN A 230 6.18 -0.97 13.07
C GLN A 230 5.67 -2.40 13.25
N SER A 231 5.07 -2.75 14.39
CA SER A 231 4.61 -4.12 14.63
C SER A 231 3.20 -4.33 14.09
N THR A 232 2.99 -5.42 13.36
CA THR A 232 1.64 -5.85 13.00
C THR A 232 0.88 -6.30 14.24
N ARG A 233 -0.43 -6.05 14.26
CA ARG A 233 -1.34 -6.50 15.32
C ARG A 233 -2.47 -7.30 14.69
N GLY A 234 -3.00 -8.29 15.42
CA GLY A 234 -4.19 -9.04 15.01
C GLY A 234 -3.93 -10.28 14.15
N SER A 235 -2.79 -10.40 13.46
CA SER A 235 -2.48 -11.56 12.61
C SER A 235 -2.37 -12.90 13.34
N LYS A 236 -2.23 -12.89 14.67
CA LYS A 236 -2.22 -14.09 15.55
C LYS A 236 -3.50 -14.23 16.38
N GLN A 237 -4.46 -13.34 16.19
CA GLN A 237 -5.70 -13.24 16.97
C GLN A 237 -6.86 -13.50 16.01
N PRO A 238 -7.19 -14.77 15.76
CA PRO A 238 -8.28 -15.10 14.85
C PRO A 238 -9.60 -14.54 15.40
N LEU A 239 -10.42 -14.04 14.49
CA LEU A 239 -11.77 -13.55 14.73
C LEU A 239 -12.77 -14.43 13.97
N ALA A 240 -14.01 -14.42 14.44
CA ALA A 240 -15.11 -14.99 13.67
C ALA A 240 -15.38 -14.11 12.45
N GLU A 241 -15.87 -14.73 11.37
CA GLU A 241 -16.18 -14.02 10.12
C GLU A 241 -17.11 -12.80 10.33
N PRO A 242 -18.20 -12.88 11.12
CA PRO A 242 -19.04 -11.70 11.38
C PRO A 242 -18.30 -10.55 12.08
N ASP A 243 -17.33 -10.84 12.94
CA ASP A 243 -16.54 -9.82 13.63
C ASP A 243 -15.53 -9.15 12.69
N VAL A 244 -14.94 -9.91 11.76
CA VAL A 244 -14.08 -9.34 10.72
C VAL A 244 -14.88 -8.48 9.76
N TRP A 245 -16.08 -8.92 9.35
CA TRP A 245 -16.98 -8.12 8.55
C TRP A 245 -17.36 -6.81 9.25
N LYS A 246 -17.72 -6.88 10.55
CA LYS A 246 -18.04 -5.69 11.35
C LYS A 246 -16.86 -4.73 11.42
N ALA A 247 -15.65 -5.26 11.61
CA ALA A 247 -14.42 -4.46 11.64
C ALA A 247 -14.15 -3.79 10.29
N TRP A 248 -14.23 -4.53 9.18
CA TRP A 248 -14.10 -3.97 7.82
C TRP A 248 -15.14 -2.90 7.53
N ASN A 249 -16.41 -3.13 7.87
CA ASN A 249 -17.47 -2.15 7.65
C ASN A 249 -17.27 -0.89 8.49
N THR A 250 -16.74 -1.04 9.72
CA THR A 250 -16.36 0.11 10.57
C THR A 250 -15.26 0.96 9.91
N VAL A 251 -14.27 0.34 9.28
CA VAL A 251 -13.23 1.06 8.52
C VAL A 251 -13.85 1.81 7.33
N ARG A 252 -14.70 1.13 6.56
CA ARG A 252 -15.44 1.72 5.43
C ARG A 252 -16.27 2.94 5.86
N GLU A 253 -17.01 2.83 6.96
CA GLU A 253 -17.81 3.94 7.51
C GLU A 253 -16.95 5.14 7.94
N GLN A 254 -15.79 4.89 8.57
CA GLN A 254 -14.87 5.96 8.95
C GLN A 254 -14.23 6.67 7.74
N VAL A 255 -13.96 5.94 6.65
CA VAL A 255 -13.46 6.54 5.41
C VAL A 255 -14.53 7.46 4.79
N PHE A 256 -15.79 7.02 4.71
CA PHE A 256 -16.87 7.89 4.24
C PHE A 256 -17.12 9.09 5.16
N ALA A 257 -17.03 8.90 6.49
CA ALA A 257 -17.16 10.00 7.45
C ALA A 257 -16.04 11.05 7.32
N ALA A 258 -14.90 10.68 6.73
CA ALA A 258 -13.81 11.59 6.37
C ALA A 258 -14.02 12.29 5.01
N ASP A 259 -15.20 12.18 4.40
CA ASP A 259 -15.52 12.75 3.09
C ASP A 259 -14.57 12.25 1.99
N LEU A 260 -14.40 10.92 1.98
CA LEU A 260 -13.60 10.16 1.01
C LEU A 260 -14.45 9.08 0.35
N VAL A 261 -14.01 8.64 -0.82
CA VAL A 261 -14.56 7.49 -1.55
C VAL A 261 -13.65 6.27 -1.39
N LEU A 262 -14.15 5.09 -1.79
CA LEU A 262 -13.39 3.85 -1.75
C LEU A 262 -12.91 3.53 -3.17
N ALA A 263 -11.65 3.81 -3.52
CA ALA A 263 -11.09 3.39 -4.80
C ALA A 263 -10.87 1.87 -4.79
N THR A 264 -11.61 1.14 -5.63
CA THR A 264 -11.62 -0.33 -5.69
C THR A 264 -10.80 -0.87 -6.86
N HIS A 265 -10.45 0.01 -7.81
CA HIS A 265 -9.55 -0.27 -8.93
C HIS A 265 -8.75 0.99 -9.26
N LEU A 266 -7.45 0.83 -9.49
CA LEU A 266 -6.54 1.88 -9.93
C LEU A 266 -5.81 1.39 -11.18
N GLY A 267 -5.83 2.17 -12.26
CA GLY A 267 -5.19 1.83 -13.52
C GLY A 267 -3.69 1.62 -13.33
N THR A 268 -3.14 0.58 -13.96
CA THR A 268 -1.71 0.30 -13.92
C THR A 268 -0.92 1.49 -14.47
N PRO A 269 0.10 2.00 -13.75
CA PRO A 269 0.94 3.09 -14.23
C PRO A 269 1.56 2.76 -15.58
N THR A 270 1.77 3.79 -16.41
CA THR A 270 2.31 3.60 -17.75
C THR A 270 3.79 3.27 -17.71
N TRP A 271 4.23 2.45 -18.67
CA TRP A 271 5.65 2.19 -18.88
C TRP A 271 6.32 3.39 -19.57
N SER A 272 7.53 3.74 -19.14
CA SER A 272 8.39 4.72 -19.81
C SER A 272 9.77 4.13 -20.12
N ALA A 273 10.19 4.24 -21.38
CA ALA A 273 11.54 3.87 -21.83
C ALA A 273 12.60 4.92 -21.47
N ASN A 274 12.18 6.18 -21.26
CA ASN A 274 13.06 7.35 -21.21
C ASN A 274 13.21 7.90 -19.78
N ALA A 275 13.39 7.03 -18.77
CA ALA A 275 13.73 7.54 -17.44
C ALA A 275 15.13 8.16 -17.45
N PRO A 276 15.36 9.27 -16.74
CA PRO A 276 16.70 9.77 -16.48
C PRO A 276 17.53 8.68 -15.78
N GLU A 277 18.77 8.46 -16.25
CA GLU A 277 19.68 7.45 -15.68
C GLU A 277 19.79 7.62 -14.16
N SER A 278 19.43 6.58 -13.42
CA SER A 278 19.59 6.55 -11.97
C SER A 278 21.08 6.60 -11.61
N ALA A 279 21.46 7.55 -10.74
CA ALA A 279 22.79 7.57 -10.12
C ALA A 279 23.02 6.25 -9.37
N GLY A 280 24.15 5.59 -9.64
CA GLY A 280 24.43 4.20 -9.27
C GLY A 280 24.09 3.81 -7.83
N VAL A 281 23.57 2.59 -7.68
CA VAL A 281 23.18 1.93 -6.42
C VAL A 281 24.39 1.79 -5.48
N PRO A 282 24.39 2.36 -4.26
CA PRO A 282 25.20 1.86 -3.17
C PRO A 282 24.45 0.69 -2.52
N THR A 283 25.06 -0.49 -2.52
CA THR A 283 24.61 -1.67 -1.76
C THR A 283 24.80 -1.44 -0.26
N GLY A 284 23.93 -0.64 0.36
CA GLY A 284 23.97 -0.30 1.78
C GLY A 284 22.74 -0.80 2.51
N GLY A 285 22.91 -1.84 3.33
CA GLY A 285 21.86 -2.40 4.18
C GLY A 285 21.21 -1.36 5.09
N CYS A 286 19.92 -1.55 5.34
CA CYS A 286 19.10 -0.77 6.25
C CYS A 286 19.75 -0.73 7.64
N SER A 287 20.43 0.37 7.98
CA SER A 287 20.87 0.65 9.34
C SER A 287 19.79 1.46 10.06
N PRO A 288 19.51 1.18 11.35
CA PRO A 288 18.54 1.94 12.13
C PRO A 288 19.06 3.37 12.33
N VAL A 289 18.30 4.35 11.86
CA VAL A 289 18.52 5.74 12.27
C VAL A 289 18.10 5.84 13.73
N LYS A 290 19.07 6.12 14.58
CA LYS A 290 18.90 6.54 15.97
C LYS A 290 18.05 7.80 16.04
N GLU A 291 17.28 7.87 17.12
CA GLU A 291 16.68 9.04 17.75
C GLU A 291 17.17 10.40 17.21
N LEU A 292 16.22 11.21 16.75
CA LEU A 292 16.33 12.65 16.85
C LEU A 292 15.06 13.15 17.53
N ASP A 293 15.24 13.56 18.78
CA ASP A 293 14.32 14.41 19.53
C ASP A 293 13.99 15.67 18.73
N CYS A 294 12.70 15.93 18.51
CA CYS A 294 12.03 17.24 18.43
C CYS A 294 10.52 17.00 18.30
#